data_AF-A0AAE1AGZ0-F1
#
_entry.id   AF-A0AAE1AGZ0-F1
#
_cell.length_a   1.000
_cell.length_b   1.000
_cell.length_c   1.000
_cell.angle_alpha   90.00
_cell.angle_beta   90.00
_cell.angle_gamma   90.00
#
_symmetry.space_group_name_H-M   'P 1'
#
loop_
_entity.id
_entity.type
_entity.pdbx_description
1 polymer ?
#
loop_
_entity_poly.entity_id
_entity_poly.type
_entity_poly.pdbx_seq_one_letter_code
_entity_poly.pdbx_strand_id
1 'polypeptide(L)'
;MALLLTSLTLPPASTTSEAITQCIYNERVCGCDTDDGVISLEKYRGKTFSAVDPYRSRMFHWSPCNDITMGAVTASCVLEVSPVETYDCGTHKSVRTSVRSGEVLFHMKGNCITRKLSVINCVCEPQKPDVFKFHMEGLPGVFVFGLNGDSCCPKADDATVS
;
A
#
# COMPACT_ATOMS: atom_id res chain seq x y z
N MET A 1 -54.76 27.16 6.11
CA MET A 1 -53.29 27.00 6.12
C MET A 1 -52.97 25.61 6.60
N ALA A 2 -52.49 24.74 5.71
CA ALA A 2 -52.08 23.37 6.05
C ALA A 2 -50.53 23.31 6.03
N LEU A 3 -49.95 22.88 7.14
CA LEU A 3 -48.50 22.69 7.31
C LEU A 3 -48.12 21.30 6.78
N LEU A 4 -47.38 21.27 5.67
CA LEU A 4 -46.73 20.06 5.16
C LEU A 4 -45.52 19.73 6.06
N LEU A 5 -45.67 18.70 6.89
CA LEU A 5 -44.56 18.02 7.56
C LEU A 5 -43.78 17.21 6.53
N THR A 6 -42.65 17.74 6.08
CA THR A 6 -41.68 17.01 5.26
C THR A 6 -40.84 16.15 6.19
N SER A 7 -41.06 14.84 6.12
CA SER A 7 -40.27 13.82 6.82
C SER A 7 -38.82 13.86 6.32
N LEU A 8 -37.90 14.32 7.16
CA LEU A 8 -36.47 14.13 6.93
C LEU A 8 -36.14 12.65 7.10
N THR A 9 -36.03 11.91 5.99
CA THR A 9 -35.34 10.63 5.96
C THR A 9 -33.86 10.87 6.23
N LEU A 10 -33.40 10.53 7.43
CA LEU A 10 -31.97 10.45 7.75
C LEU A 10 -31.32 9.42 6.81
N PRO A 11 -30.21 9.76 6.10
CA PRO A 11 -29.41 8.75 5.43
C PRO A 11 -28.89 7.75 6.48
N PRO A 12 -28.82 6.44 6.16
CA PRO A 12 -28.30 5.44 7.08
C PRO A 12 -26.88 5.84 7.51
N ALA A 13 -26.65 5.77 8.82
CA ALA A 13 -25.35 6.01 9.43
C ALA A 13 -24.31 5.14 8.73
N SER A 14 -23.21 5.78 8.32
CA SER A 14 -22.03 5.14 7.77
C SER A 14 -21.69 3.89 8.57
N THR A 15 -21.76 2.73 7.94
CA THR A 15 -21.25 1.47 8.48
C THR A 15 -19.82 1.73 8.93
N THR A 16 -19.59 1.64 10.24
CA THR A 16 -18.26 1.49 10.81
C THR A 16 -17.59 0.36 10.04
N SER A 17 -16.55 0.68 9.25
CA SER A 17 -15.68 -0.32 8.65
C SER A 17 -15.30 -1.29 9.75
N GLU A 18 -15.67 -2.56 9.60
CA GLU A 18 -15.07 -3.59 10.45
C GLU A 18 -13.54 -3.48 10.26
N ALA A 19 -12.83 -3.66 11.36
CA ALA A 19 -11.38 -3.59 11.32
C ALA A 19 -10.90 -4.84 10.61
N ILE A 20 -10.20 -4.69 9.49
CA ILE A 20 -9.62 -5.79 8.71
C ILE A 20 -8.89 -6.72 9.67
N THR A 21 -9.20 -8.02 9.63
CA THR A 21 -8.55 -9.01 10.50
C THR A 21 -7.61 -9.93 9.74
N GLN A 22 -7.80 -10.06 8.43
CA GLN A 22 -7.03 -10.93 7.56
C GLN A 22 -6.61 -10.20 6.28
N CYS A 23 -5.44 -10.58 5.76
CA CYS A 23 -4.96 -10.12 4.46
C CYS A 23 -3.99 -11.16 3.90
N ILE A 24 -4.46 -11.97 2.93
CA ILE A 24 -3.66 -12.97 2.23
C ILE A 24 -3.17 -12.37 0.92
N TYR A 25 -1.86 -12.23 0.77
CA TYR A 25 -1.27 -11.63 -0.41
C TYR A 25 -1.71 -12.34 -1.70
N ASN A 26 -2.18 -11.55 -2.66
CA ASN A 26 -2.64 -12.00 -3.97
C ASN A 26 -1.82 -11.30 -5.06
N GLU A 27 -0.94 -12.06 -5.71
CA GLU A 27 0.02 -11.55 -6.70
C GLU A 27 -0.66 -10.96 -7.95
N ARG A 28 -1.85 -11.48 -8.31
CA ARG A 28 -2.58 -11.01 -9.50
C ARG A 28 -2.98 -9.55 -9.37
N VAL A 29 -3.48 -9.17 -8.19
CA VAL A 29 -3.93 -7.81 -7.89
C VAL A 29 -2.87 -6.97 -7.16
N CYS A 30 -1.69 -7.57 -6.92
CA CYS A 30 -0.56 -6.94 -6.22
C CYS A 30 -0.95 -6.38 -4.85
N GLY A 31 -1.89 -7.04 -4.20
CA GLY A 31 -2.58 -6.58 -3.01
C GLY A 31 -2.94 -7.76 -2.13
N CYS A 32 -4.13 -7.78 -1.54
CA CYS A 32 -4.55 -8.95 -0.78
C CYS A 32 -6.05 -9.15 -0.72
N ASP A 33 -6.40 -10.41 -0.52
CA ASP A 33 -7.75 -10.83 -0.18
C ASP A 33 -7.93 -10.67 1.34
N THR A 34 -8.92 -9.87 1.74
CA THR A 34 -9.30 -9.63 3.12
C THR A 34 -10.66 -10.28 3.42
N ASP A 35 -11.07 -10.22 4.69
CA ASP A 35 -12.40 -10.58 5.15
C ASP A 35 -13.51 -9.68 4.56
N ASP A 36 -13.18 -8.44 4.21
CA ASP A 36 -14.11 -7.41 3.72
C ASP A 36 -14.08 -7.22 2.19
N GLY A 37 -13.27 -8.00 1.47
CA GLY A 37 -13.13 -7.90 0.01
C GLY A 37 -11.67 -7.93 -0.44
N VAL A 38 -11.36 -7.23 -1.53
CA VAL A 38 -10.03 -7.22 -2.13
C VAL A 38 -9.44 -5.81 -2.07
N ILE A 39 -8.23 -5.72 -1.53
CA ILE A 39 -7.36 -4.56 -1.69
C ILE A 39 -6.54 -4.80 -2.96
N SER A 40 -6.79 -4.01 -4.01
CA SER A 40 -6.11 -4.15 -5.30
C SER A 40 -5.25 -2.94 -5.62
N LEU A 41 -3.95 -3.20 -5.84
CA LEU A 41 -2.98 -2.21 -6.33
C LEU A 41 -2.70 -2.39 -7.83
N GLU A 42 -3.49 -3.22 -8.53
CA GLU A 42 -3.29 -3.55 -9.94
C GLU A 42 -3.28 -2.32 -10.85
N LYS A 43 -4.02 -1.25 -10.50
CA LYS A 43 -4.01 0.02 -11.26
C LYS A 43 -2.63 0.70 -11.32
N TYR A 44 -1.69 0.26 -10.48
CA TYR A 44 -0.29 0.65 -10.44
C TYR A 44 0.66 -0.34 -11.12
N ARG A 45 0.14 -1.34 -11.83
CA ARG A 45 0.97 -2.23 -12.65
C ARG A 45 1.75 -1.40 -13.67
N GLY A 46 3.07 -1.55 -13.62
CA GLY A 46 4.02 -0.78 -14.45
C GLY A 46 4.21 0.68 -14.01
N LYS A 47 3.67 1.10 -12.86
CA LYS A 47 3.87 2.43 -12.26
C LYS A 47 4.71 2.30 -10.99
N THR A 48 5.26 3.44 -10.58
CA THR A 48 6.13 3.56 -9.42
C THR A 48 5.65 4.73 -8.56
N PHE A 49 5.57 4.50 -7.26
CA PHE A 49 5.48 5.55 -6.26
C PHE A 49 6.87 5.99 -5.85
N SER A 50 7.02 7.27 -5.50
CA SER A 50 8.27 7.79 -4.97
C SER A 50 8.04 8.50 -3.64
N ALA A 51 8.99 8.35 -2.72
CA ALA A 51 9.01 9.05 -1.44
C ALA A 51 10.43 9.52 -1.12
N VAL A 52 10.54 10.64 -0.41
CA VAL A 52 11.84 11.19 0.00
C VAL A 52 11.99 11.04 1.50
N ASP A 53 13.15 10.57 1.96
CA ASP A 53 13.58 10.72 3.35
C ASP A 53 14.04 12.17 3.58
N PRO A 54 13.29 12.96 4.37
CA PRO A 54 13.60 14.38 4.55
C PRO A 54 14.87 14.62 5.36
N TYR A 55 15.35 13.62 6.12
CA TYR A 55 16.50 13.77 7.00
C TYR A 55 17.82 13.45 6.30
N ARG A 56 17.78 12.51 5.35
CA ARG A 56 18.98 12.02 4.67
C ARG A 56 18.98 12.30 3.18
N SER A 57 17.94 12.97 2.67
CA SER A 57 17.77 13.35 1.26
C SER A 57 17.88 12.17 0.30
N ARG A 58 17.40 11.00 0.72
CA ARG A 58 17.38 9.78 -0.10
C ARG A 58 16.02 9.62 -0.75
N MET A 59 15.99 9.04 -1.94
CA MET A 59 14.74 8.77 -2.65
C MET A 59 14.44 7.27 -2.62
N PHE A 60 13.19 6.94 -2.38
CA PHE A 60 12.68 5.58 -2.45
C PHE A 60 11.70 5.49 -3.59
N HIS A 61 11.78 4.40 -4.34
CA HIS A 61 10.90 4.07 -5.44
C HIS A 61 10.26 2.73 -5.16
N TRP A 62 8.94 2.64 -5.25
CA TRP A 62 8.21 1.40 -5.01
C TRP A 62 7.21 1.13 -6.13
N SER A 63 7.31 -0.05 -6.75
CA SER A 63 6.33 -0.57 -7.70
C SER A 63 5.61 -1.78 -7.08
N PRO A 64 4.30 -1.70 -6.79
CA PRO A 64 3.59 -2.77 -6.07
C PRO A 64 3.51 -4.10 -6.83
N CYS A 65 3.52 -4.05 -8.16
CA CYS A 65 3.13 -5.17 -9.01
C CYS A 65 4.27 -5.85 -9.76
N ASN A 66 5.45 -5.23 -9.82
CA ASN A 66 6.58 -5.75 -10.58
C ASN A 66 7.88 -5.24 -9.95
N ASP A 67 8.99 -5.91 -10.27
CA ASP A 67 10.30 -5.34 -10.03
C ASP A 67 10.60 -4.27 -11.10
N ILE A 68 11.19 -3.15 -10.69
CA ILE A 68 11.69 -2.09 -11.56
C ILE A 68 13.21 -2.13 -11.61
N THR A 69 13.80 -1.70 -12.74
CA THR A 69 15.26 -1.63 -12.88
C THR A 69 15.72 -0.18 -12.80
N MET A 70 16.60 0.11 -11.85
CA MET A 70 17.19 1.43 -11.63
C MET A 70 18.69 1.27 -11.35
N GLY A 71 19.52 1.76 -12.28
CA GLY A 71 20.95 1.48 -12.26
C GLY A 71 21.23 -0.02 -12.38
N ALA A 72 22.00 -0.57 -11.44
CA ALA A 72 22.33 -2.00 -11.39
C ALA A 72 21.35 -2.85 -10.57
N VAL A 73 20.29 -2.24 -10.03
CA VAL A 73 19.34 -2.91 -9.13
C VAL A 73 18.03 -3.18 -9.86
N THR A 74 17.54 -4.41 -9.76
CA THR A 74 16.18 -4.81 -10.16
C THR A 74 15.42 -5.29 -8.92
N ALA A 75 14.43 -4.52 -8.49
CA ALA A 75 13.66 -4.76 -7.27
C ALA A 75 12.31 -4.01 -7.29
N SER A 76 11.34 -4.44 -6.49
CA SER A 76 10.04 -3.77 -6.33
C SER A 76 10.18 -2.48 -5.51
N CYS A 77 11.10 -2.47 -4.54
CA CYS A 77 11.53 -1.28 -3.81
C CYS A 77 13.01 -1.00 -4.12
N VAL A 78 13.30 0.22 -4.57
CA VAL A 78 14.67 0.72 -4.77
C VAL A 78 14.91 1.94 -3.91
N LEU A 79 16.01 1.94 -3.17
CA LEU A 79 16.56 3.12 -2.51
C LEU A 79 17.63 3.74 -3.41
N GLU A 80 17.40 4.96 -3.84
CA GLU A 80 18.33 5.80 -4.59
C GLU A 80 18.98 6.82 -3.64
N VAL A 81 20.28 6.64 -3.40
CA VAL A 81 21.11 7.60 -2.63
C VAL A 81 21.70 8.64 -3.58
N SER A 82 22.05 8.22 -4.79
CA SER A 82 22.45 9.07 -5.91
C SER A 82 22.13 8.35 -7.23
N PRO A 83 22.21 9.04 -8.40
CA PRO A 83 21.94 8.40 -9.70
C PRO A 83 22.81 7.18 -10.03
N VAL A 84 23.96 7.05 -9.35
CA VAL A 84 24.91 5.92 -9.53
C VAL A 84 24.91 4.96 -8.34
N GLU A 85 24.18 5.27 -7.27
CA GLU A 85 24.16 4.50 -6.03
C GLU A 85 22.73 4.13 -5.66
N THR A 86 22.33 2.94 -6.12
CA THR A 86 21.01 2.35 -5.86
C THR A 86 21.13 1.06 -5.05
N TYR A 87 20.10 0.77 -4.24
CA TYR A 87 20.04 -0.41 -3.41
C TYR A 87 18.67 -1.07 -3.46
N ASP A 88 18.65 -2.40 -3.44
CA ASP A 88 17.45 -3.21 -3.28
C ASP A 88 16.91 -3.07 -1.84
N CYS A 89 15.69 -2.53 -1.70
CA CYS A 89 14.95 -2.48 -0.44
C CYS A 89 13.74 -3.43 -0.38
N GLY A 90 13.57 -4.31 -1.35
CA GLY A 90 12.45 -5.26 -1.39
C GLY A 90 12.16 -5.78 -2.79
N THR A 91 12.00 -7.08 -2.96
CA THR A 91 11.59 -7.68 -4.24
C THR A 91 10.11 -8.05 -4.26
N HIS A 92 9.49 -8.02 -5.43
CA HIS A 92 8.08 -8.38 -5.60
C HIS A 92 7.80 -9.81 -5.12
N LYS A 93 8.66 -10.77 -5.51
CA LYS A 93 8.56 -12.18 -5.07
C LYS A 93 8.64 -12.39 -3.56
N SER A 94 9.19 -11.41 -2.84
CA SER A 94 9.34 -11.47 -1.38
C SER A 94 8.17 -10.86 -0.62
N VAL A 95 7.20 -10.27 -1.32
CA VAL A 95 6.05 -9.61 -0.68
C VAL A 95 5.31 -10.61 0.21
N ARG A 96 5.09 -10.22 1.46
CA ARG A 96 4.22 -10.91 2.41
C ARG A 96 3.33 -9.87 3.07
N THR A 97 2.14 -10.29 3.48
CA THR A 97 1.18 -9.40 4.13
C THR A 97 0.96 -9.79 5.58
N SER A 98 0.59 -8.81 6.40
CA SER A 98 0.09 -9.02 7.75
C SER A 98 -0.92 -7.93 8.09
N VAL A 99 -1.74 -8.16 9.10
CA VAL A 99 -2.65 -7.14 9.63
C VAL A 99 -2.16 -6.68 11.00
N ARG A 100 -2.21 -5.36 11.25
CA ARG A 100 -1.91 -4.78 12.56
C ARG A 100 -2.88 -3.64 12.84
N SER A 101 -3.62 -3.76 13.94
CA SER A 101 -4.57 -2.71 14.38
C SER A 101 -5.62 -2.33 13.31
N GLY A 102 -6.08 -3.29 12.52
CA GLY A 102 -7.04 -3.06 11.43
C GLY A 102 -6.41 -2.53 10.13
N GLU A 103 -5.09 -2.32 10.10
CA GLU A 103 -4.38 -1.86 8.91
C GLU A 103 -3.56 -2.99 8.28
N VAL A 104 -3.47 -2.96 6.95
CA VAL A 104 -2.71 -3.95 6.18
C VAL A 104 -1.26 -3.50 6.04
N LEU A 105 -0.33 -4.39 6.32
CA LEU A 105 1.09 -4.18 6.13
C LEU A 105 1.62 -5.07 5.00
N PHE A 106 2.28 -4.48 4.02
CA PHE A 106 3.06 -5.19 3.01
C PHE A 106 4.53 -5.19 3.40
N HIS A 107 5.13 -6.36 3.50
CA HIS A 107 6.53 -6.58 3.87
C HIS A 107 7.30 -7.08 2.67
N MET A 108 8.43 -6.45 2.34
CA MET A 108 9.30 -6.87 1.26
C MET A 108 10.74 -6.93 1.72
N LYS A 109 11.43 -7.99 1.32
CA LYS A 109 12.81 -8.25 1.68
C LYS A 109 13.72 -8.13 0.45
N GLY A 110 14.77 -7.32 0.59
CA GLY A 110 15.81 -7.20 -0.42
C GLY A 110 16.74 -8.41 -0.44
N ASN A 111 17.35 -8.65 -1.60
CA ASN A 111 18.29 -9.75 -1.85
C ASN A 111 19.72 -9.46 -1.35
N CYS A 112 20.05 -8.20 -1.02
CA CYS A 112 21.39 -7.81 -0.61
C CYS A 112 21.84 -8.47 0.71
N ILE A 113 23.16 -8.55 0.91
CA ILE A 113 23.81 -9.10 2.13
C ILE A 113 23.29 -8.42 3.41
N THR A 114 22.98 -7.13 3.33
CA THR A 114 22.44 -6.34 4.45
C THR A 114 20.93 -6.53 4.69
N ARG A 115 20.24 -7.33 3.86
CA ARG A 115 18.81 -7.69 3.96
C ARG A 115 17.93 -6.51 4.38
N LYS A 116 17.85 -5.51 3.52
CA LYS A 116 16.93 -4.38 3.70
C LYS A 116 15.47 -4.89 3.69
N LEU A 117 14.65 -4.36 4.59
CA LEU A 117 13.23 -4.67 4.72
C LEU A 117 12.44 -3.38 4.47
N SER A 118 11.43 -3.45 3.62
CA SER A 118 10.44 -2.38 3.46
C SER A 118 9.11 -2.83 4.01
N VAL A 119 8.47 -1.97 4.79
CA VAL A 119 7.13 -2.17 5.35
C VAL A 119 6.26 -1.03 4.87
N ILE A 120 5.21 -1.34 4.10
CA ILE A 120 4.22 -0.36 3.63
C ILE A 120 2.96 -0.57 4.45
N ASN A 121 2.59 0.43 5.24
CA ASN A 121 1.30 0.48 5.92
C ASN A 121 0.24 1.03 4.98
N CYS A 122 -0.77 0.22 4.67
CA CYS A 122 -1.89 0.57 3.80
C CYS A 122 -3.07 1.04 4.67
N VAL A 123 -3.40 2.32 4.59
CA VAL A 123 -4.49 2.93 5.36
C VAL A 123 -5.64 3.26 4.42
N CYS A 124 -6.80 2.63 4.66
CA CYS A 124 -7.99 2.91 3.88
C CYS A 124 -8.49 4.34 4.14
N GLU A 125 -8.47 5.17 3.11
CA GLU A 125 -9.10 6.48 3.09
C GLU A 125 -10.06 6.55 1.88
N PRO A 126 -11.33 6.14 2.05
CA PRO A 126 -12.26 6.02 0.93
C PRO A 126 -12.40 7.33 0.16
N GLN A 127 -12.47 7.25 -1.17
CA GLN A 127 -12.64 8.41 -2.06
C GLN A 127 -11.50 9.44 -2.02
N LYS A 128 -10.37 9.11 -1.38
CA LYS A 128 -9.17 9.95 -1.42
C LYS A 128 -8.12 9.41 -2.38
N PRO A 129 -7.35 10.31 -3.03
CA PRO A 129 -6.24 9.87 -3.85
C PRO A 129 -5.19 9.17 -3.01
N ASP A 130 -4.52 8.20 -3.61
CA ASP A 130 -3.45 7.46 -2.95
C ASP A 130 -2.20 8.31 -2.77
N VAL A 131 -1.71 8.36 -1.54
CA VAL A 131 -0.54 9.14 -1.13
C VAL A 131 0.48 8.20 -0.52
N PHE A 132 1.64 8.08 -1.19
CA PHE A 132 2.77 7.30 -0.70
C PHE A 132 3.78 8.20 0.01
N LYS A 133 4.19 7.82 1.23
CA LYS A 133 5.12 8.60 2.05
C LYS A 133 6.11 7.71 2.79
N PHE A 134 7.32 8.21 2.94
CA PHE A 134 8.28 7.65 3.89
C PHE A 134 7.97 8.19 5.29
N HIS A 135 7.98 7.30 6.28
CA HIS A 135 7.79 7.68 7.68
C HIS A 135 9.11 7.68 8.43
N MET A 136 9.82 6.55 8.43
CA MET A 136 11.04 6.41 9.21
C MET A 136 11.87 5.20 8.77
N GLU A 137 13.14 5.20 9.17
CA GLU A 137 13.98 4.00 9.25
C GLU A 137 13.92 3.51 10.70
N GLY A 138 13.24 2.39 10.95
CA GLY A 138 12.98 1.89 12.32
C GLY A 138 14.23 1.29 12.97
N LEU A 139 14.75 0.23 12.36
CA LEU A 139 16.08 -0.33 12.62
C LEU A 139 16.95 -0.09 11.38
N PRO A 140 18.29 -0.13 11.48
CA PRO A 140 19.15 -0.02 10.31
C PRO A 140 18.73 -0.99 9.20
N GLY A 141 18.36 -0.45 8.04
CA GLY A 141 17.87 -1.23 6.90
C GLY A 141 16.40 -1.63 6.93
N VAL A 142 15.59 -1.17 7.90
CA VAL A 142 14.13 -1.35 7.94
C VAL A 142 13.45 -0.02 7.65
N PHE A 143 12.86 0.11 6.46
CA PHE A 143 12.19 1.32 6.00
C PHE A 143 10.68 1.17 6.14
N VAL A 144 10.03 2.15 6.76
CA VAL A 144 8.59 2.17 7.00
C VAL A 144 7.96 3.28 6.16
N PHE A 145 6.96 2.90 5.38
CA PHE A 145 6.21 3.75 4.48
C PHE A 145 4.71 3.70 4.81
N GLY A 146 3.98 4.71 4.37
CA GLY A 146 2.52 4.74 4.36
C GLY A 146 2.02 4.87 2.93
N LEU A 147 1.01 4.08 2.59
CA LEU A 147 0.15 4.28 1.42
C LEU A 147 -1.24 4.56 1.97
N ASN A 148 -1.71 5.80 1.83
CA ASN A 148 -3.03 6.20 2.34
C ASN A 148 -3.92 6.54 1.15
N GLY A 149 -5.10 5.93 1.06
CA GLY A 149 -6.03 6.24 -0.04
C GLY A 149 -7.07 5.16 -0.31
N ASP A 150 -7.82 5.38 -1.38
CA ASP A 150 -8.92 4.51 -1.79
C ASP A 150 -8.45 3.11 -2.21
N SER A 151 -7.20 2.94 -2.66
CA SER A 151 -6.68 1.61 -3.03
C SER A 151 -6.40 0.70 -1.86
N CYS A 152 -6.28 1.27 -0.65
CA CYS A 152 -6.12 0.49 0.58
C CYS A 152 -7.46 0.06 1.18
N CYS A 153 -8.57 0.47 0.59
CA CYS A 153 -9.90 0.07 1.01
C CYS A 153 -10.29 -1.24 0.33
N PRO A 154 -10.70 -2.27 1.10
CA PRO A 154 -11.29 -3.48 0.53
C PRO A 154 -12.51 -3.13 -0.32
N LYS A 155 -12.62 -3.76 -1.49
CA LYS A 155 -13.79 -3.66 -2.36
C LYS A 155 -14.36 -5.04 -2.57
N ALA A 156 -15.68 -5.15 -2.65
CA ALA A 156 -16.33 -6.40 -3.03
C ALA A 156 -15.72 -6.89 -4.35
N ASP A 157 -15.33 -8.16 -4.38
CA ASP A 157 -14.78 -8.77 -5.57
C ASP A 157 -15.89 -8.74 -6.64
N ASP A 158 -15.68 -8.04 -7.75
CA ASP A 158 -16.67 -7.88 -8.85
C ASP A 158 -16.88 -9.21 -9.64
N ALA A 159 -16.62 -10.34 -9.00
CA ALA A 159 -16.79 -11.67 -9.55
C ALA A 159 -18.21 -12.20 -9.28
N THR A 160 -19.25 -11.53 -9.80
CA THR A 160 -20.58 -12.14 -10.11
C THR A 160 -21.56 -11.15 -10.78
N VAL A 161 -21.27 -10.71 -12.01
CA VAL A 161 -22.33 -10.47 -13.01
C VAL A 161 -21.80 -10.82 -14.40
N SER A 162 -21.97 -12.08 -14.81
CA SER A 162 -22.11 -12.54 -16.21
C SER A 162 -22.59 -13.99 -16.22
#